data_AF-A0A2A2QS70-F1
#
_entry.id   AF-A0A2A2QS70-F1
#
_cell.length_a   1.000
_cell.length_b   1.000
_cell.length_c   1.000
_cell.angle_alpha   90.00
_cell.angle_beta   90.00
_cell.angle_gamma   90.00
#
_symmetry.space_group_name_H-M   'P 1'
#
loop_
_entity.id
_entity.type
_entity.pdbx_description
1 polymer ?
#
loop_
_entity_poly.entity_id
_entity_poly.type
_entity_poly.pdbx_seq_one_letter_code
_entity_poly.pdbx_strand_id
1 'polypeptide(L)'
;MITARQLRALAACAALCFFAGCQKAPLDEKVTARDDFIFSLWLGKQGSGLLPEDRADLQDAIKHLKLALMTSSPGLSSKQLADLLYAQISGRTVREIVSVSLTLQHDRLASEIAALVDRERRYAEIDPSKLGLDAAEFLEGFKERMAKRRAEIERLEARRVQIVTR
;
A
#
# COMPACT_ATOMS: atom_id res chain seq x y z
N MET A 1 37.97 -34.59 41.17
CA MET A 1 36.91 -35.37 40.52
C MET A 1 35.91 -34.40 39.89
N ILE A 2 36.11 -34.09 38.60
CA ILE A 2 35.18 -33.30 37.79
C ILE A 2 34.57 -34.30 36.82
N THR A 3 33.27 -34.48 36.92
CA THR A 3 32.53 -35.56 36.29
C THR A 3 32.39 -35.34 34.78
N ALA A 4 32.75 -36.36 33.99
CA ALA A 4 32.70 -36.39 32.52
C ALA A 4 31.30 -36.20 31.89
N ARG A 5 30.27 -35.92 32.71
CA ARG A 5 28.90 -35.60 32.28
C ARG A 5 28.71 -34.15 31.84
N GLN A 6 29.58 -33.22 32.26
CA GLN A 6 29.40 -31.79 32.01
C GLN A 6 29.89 -31.34 30.62
N LEU A 7 30.76 -32.10 29.95
CA LEU A 7 31.27 -31.75 28.61
C LEU A 7 30.31 -32.07 27.45
N ARG A 8 29.29 -32.91 27.67
CA ARG A 8 28.33 -33.26 26.61
C ARG A 8 27.18 -32.27 26.47
N ALA A 9 26.93 -31.43 27.47
CA ALA A 9 25.86 -30.43 27.44
C ALA A 9 26.22 -29.17 26.61
N LEU A 10 27.51 -28.81 26.57
CA LEU A 10 27.99 -27.63 25.83
C LEU A 10 28.10 -27.85 24.32
N ALA A 11 28.24 -29.09 23.84
CA ALA A 11 28.25 -29.40 22.41
C ALA A 11 26.84 -29.46 21.79
N ALA A 12 25.80 -29.66 22.59
CA ALA A 12 24.41 -29.77 22.11
C ALA A 12 23.73 -28.41 21.88
N CYS A 13 24.18 -27.33 22.54
CA CYS A 13 23.61 -25.98 22.32
C CYS A 13 24.18 -25.27 21.08
N ALA A 14 25.32 -25.69 20.54
CA ALA A 14 25.92 -25.07 19.36
C ALA A 14 25.29 -25.54 18.02
N ALA A 15 24.53 -26.64 18.03
CA ALA A 15 23.93 -27.21 16.82
C ALA A 15 22.54 -26.65 16.47
N LEU A 16 21.93 -25.82 17.33
CA LEU A 16 20.56 -25.29 17.13
C LEU A 16 20.51 -23.87 16.56
N CYS A 17 21.66 -23.19 16.39
CA CYS A 17 21.69 -21.82 15.83
C CYS A 17 21.89 -21.75 14.30
N PHE A 18 21.99 -22.89 13.60
CA PHE A 18 22.32 -22.90 12.16
C PHE A 18 21.11 -22.94 11.21
N PHE A 19 19.87 -22.95 11.71
CA PHE A 19 18.66 -22.82 10.89
C PHE A 19 17.94 -21.48 11.07
N ALA A 20 18.65 -20.41 11.44
CA ALA A 20 18.25 -19.06 11.04
C ALA A 20 18.52 -18.91 9.54
N GLY A 21 17.81 -19.71 8.73
CA GLY A 21 17.77 -19.51 7.29
C GLY A 21 17.29 -18.08 7.06
N CYS A 22 18.10 -17.29 6.37
CA CYS A 22 17.69 -16.01 5.80
C CYS A 22 16.54 -16.27 4.81
N GLN A 23 15.34 -16.51 5.31
CA GLN A 23 14.13 -16.40 4.51
C GLN A 23 14.07 -14.93 4.10
N LYS A 24 14.13 -14.68 2.80
CA LYS A 24 13.87 -13.35 2.25
C LYS A 24 12.52 -12.90 2.78
N ALA A 25 12.45 -11.65 3.26
CA ALA A 25 11.18 -11.11 3.70
C ALA A 25 10.18 -11.19 2.53
N PRO A 26 8.92 -11.63 2.74
CA PRO A 26 7.93 -11.76 1.68
C PRO A 26 7.74 -10.48 0.85
N LEU A 27 7.92 -9.30 1.47
CA LEU A 27 7.85 -8.00 0.80
C LEU A 27 9.00 -7.75 -0.19
N ASP A 28 10.13 -8.44 -0.03
CA ASP A 28 11.31 -8.32 -0.90
C ASP A 28 11.30 -9.34 -2.05
N GLU A 29 10.24 -10.14 -2.15
CA GLU A 29 10.04 -11.02 -3.30
C GLU A 29 9.74 -10.22 -4.56
N LYS A 30 10.42 -10.58 -5.64
CA LYS A 30 10.19 -9.97 -6.95
C LYS A 30 8.95 -10.55 -7.61
N VAL A 31 8.10 -9.66 -8.11
CA VAL A 31 6.91 -10.01 -8.86
C VAL A 31 7.31 -10.43 -10.27
N THR A 32 6.83 -11.60 -10.70
CA THR A 32 6.87 -12.01 -12.10
C THR A 32 5.49 -11.82 -12.69
N ALA A 33 5.35 -10.85 -13.60
CA ALA A 33 4.05 -10.51 -14.18
C ALA A 33 4.24 -10.06 -15.63
N ARG A 34 4.01 -10.98 -16.57
CA ARG A 34 4.05 -10.67 -18.01
C ARG A 34 2.70 -10.23 -18.55
N ASP A 35 1.66 -10.74 -17.91
CA ASP A 35 0.26 -10.52 -18.16
C ASP A 35 -0.51 -10.88 -16.86
N ASP A 36 -1.83 -10.75 -16.90
CA ASP A 36 -2.71 -11.02 -15.76
C ASP A 36 -2.66 -12.48 -15.29
N PHE A 37 -2.51 -13.41 -16.24
CA PHE A 37 -2.45 -14.84 -15.94
C PHE A 37 -1.14 -15.18 -15.20
N ILE A 38 0.00 -14.70 -15.70
CA ILE A 38 1.30 -14.91 -15.07
C ILE A 38 1.34 -14.24 -13.69
N PHE A 39 0.77 -13.04 -13.56
CA PHE A 39 0.65 -12.38 -12.24
C PHE A 39 -0.20 -13.19 -11.27
N SER A 40 -1.35 -13.70 -11.71
CA SER A 40 -2.24 -14.52 -10.87
C SER A 40 -1.58 -15.83 -10.43
N LEU A 41 -0.81 -16.47 -11.33
CA LEU A 41 -0.01 -17.65 -10.99
C LEU A 41 1.07 -17.33 -9.96
N TRP A 42 1.76 -16.20 -10.11
CA TRP A 42 2.77 -15.74 -9.16
C TRP A 42 2.13 -15.48 -7.78
N LEU A 43 0.99 -14.79 -7.76
CA LEU A 43 0.26 -14.47 -6.53
C LEU A 43 -0.21 -15.74 -5.80
N GLY A 44 -0.59 -16.79 -6.54
CA GLY A 44 -1.01 -18.07 -5.96
C GLY A 44 0.14 -18.91 -5.39
N LYS A 45 1.35 -18.83 -5.95
CA LYS A 45 2.50 -19.62 -5.51
C LYS A 45 3.39 -18.84 -4.56
N GLN A 46 4.01 -17.78 -5.05
CA GLN A 46 4.97 -16.96 -4.31
C GLN A 46 4.25 -15.99 -3.36
N GLY A 47 3.17 -15.36 -3.84
CA GLY A 47 2.37 -14.44 -3.03
C GLY A 47 1.66 -15.06 -1.81
N SER A 48 1.73 -16.38 -1.63
CA SER A 48 1.17 -17.07 -0.46
C SER A 48 1.88 -16.74 0.86
N GLY A 49 3.14 -16.29 0.79
CA GLY A 49 3.90 -15.84 1.96
C GLY A 49 3.58 -14.43 2.44
N LEU A 50 2.78 -13.66 1.70
CA LEU A 50 2.37 -12.32 2.09
C LEU A 50 1.33 -12.37 3.23
N LEU A 51 1.41 -11.40 4.14
CA LEU A 51 0.32 -11.18 5.08
C LEU A 51 -0.96 -10.77 4.30
N PRO A 52 -2.16 -11.06 4.83
CA PRO A 52 -3.42 -10.71 4.18
C PRO A 52 -3.50 -9.23 3.77
N GLU A 53 -3.04 -8.32 4.62
CA GLU A 53 -3.00 -6.88 4.36
C GLU A 53 -1.98 -6.50 3.28
N ASP A 54 -0.80 -7.12 3.25
CA ASP A 54 0.22 -6.86 2.23
C ASP A 54 -0.26 -7.34 0.85
N ARG A 55 -1.02 -8.45 0.84
CA ARG A 55 -1.66 -8.98 -0.36
C ARG A 55 -2.77 -8.05 -0.86
N ALA A 56 -3.60 -7.53 0.04
CA ALA A 56 -4.65 -6.57 -0.30
C ALA A 56 -4.04 -5.28 -0.88
N ASP A 57 -2.99 -4.76 -0.24
CA ASP A 57 -2.25 -3.59 -0.71
C ASP A 57 -1.65 -3.81 -2.10
N LEU A 58 -1.08 -4.99 -2.36
CA LEU A 58 -0.56 -5.32 -3.69
C LEU A 58 -1.66 -5.33 -4.74
N GLN A 59 -2.83 -5.90 -4.44
CA GLN A 59 -3.97 -5.91 -5.36
C GLN A 59 -4.51 -4.50 -5.63
N ASP A 60 -4.59 -3.65 -4.60
CA ASP A 60 -4.98 -2.25 -4.76
C ASP A 60 -3.90 -1.45 -5.50
N ALA A 61 -2.62 -1.78 -5.31
CA ALA A 61 -1.52 -1.18 -6.06
C ALA A 61 -1.68 -1.35 -7.57
N ILE A 62 -2.10 -2.53 -8.04
CA ILE A 62 -2.35 -2.75 -9.47
C ILE A 62 -3.44 -1.80 -9.99
N LYS A 63 -4.51 -1.57 -9.22
CA LYS A 63 -5.61 -0.66 -9.60
C LYS A 63 -5.12 0.79 -9.68
N HIS A 64 -4.36 1.24 -8.69
CA HIS A 64 -3.86 2.62 -8.64
C HIS A 64 -2.79 2.90 -9.71
N LEU A 65 -1.90 1.95 -9.96
CA LEU A 65 -0.94 2.05 -11.06
C LEU A 65 -1.66 2.10 -12.41
N LYS A 66 -2.67 1.27 -12.62
CA LYS A 66 -3.50 1.31 -13.83
C LYS A 66 -4.18 2.67 -14.01
N LEU A 67 -4.76 3.22 -12.94
CA LEU A 67 -5.40 4.54 -12.99
C LEU A 67 -4.38 5.65 -13.31
N ALA A 68 -3.19 5.60 -12.72
CA ALA A 68 -2.12 6.54 -13.01
C ALA A 68 -1.69 6.48 -14.48
N LEU A 69 -1.51 5.28 -15.03
CA LEU A 69 -1.18 5.08 -16.44
C LEU A 69 -2.27 5.59 -17.39
N MET A 70 -3.55 5.36 -17.06
CA MET A 70 -4.68 5.89 -17.84
C MET A 70 -4.70 7.42 -17.86
N THR A 71 -4.29 8.04 -16.76
CA THR A 71 -4.25 9.50 -16.62
C THR A 71 -3.05 10.10 -17.34
N SER A 72 -1.86 9.48 -17.24
CA SER A 72 -0.64 9.96 -17.87
C SER A 72 -0.58 9.69 -19.38
N SER A 73 -1.26 8.65 -19.84
CA SER A 73 -1.20 8.17 -21.22
C SER A 73 -2.61 7.97 -21.78
N PRO A 74 -3.36 9.05 -22.03
CA PRO A 74 -4.71 8.95 -22.57
C PRO A 74 -4.71 8.36 -24.00
N GLY A 75 -5.76 7.62 -24.33
CA GLY A 75 -5.95 7.05 -25.68
C GLY A 75 -5.29 5.69 -25.93
N LEU A 76 -4.62 5.10 -24.93
CA LEU A 76 -4.12 3.73 -25.03
C LEU A 76 -5.27 2.72 -25.15
N SER A 77 -5.11 1.71 -26.00
CA SER A 77 -5.99 0.55 -25.99
C SER A 77 -5.83 -0.25 -24.69
N SER A 78 -6.84 -1.05 -24.33
CA SER A 78 -6.79 -1.89 -23.13
C SER A 78 -5.59 -2.83 -23.11
N LYS A 79 -5.16 -3.34 -24.27
CA LYS A 79 -3.98 -4.19 -24.39
C LYS A 79 -2.69 -3.42 -24.10
N GLN A 80 -2.50 -2.26 -24.74
CA GLN A 80 -1.31 -1.44 -24.52
C GLN A 80 -1.20 -0.99 -23.05
N LEU A 81 -2.32 -0.64 -22.42
CA LEU A 81 -2.37 -0.30 -21.01
C LEU A 81 -1.97 -1.47 -20.11
N ALA A 82 -2.46 -2.68 -20.40
CA ALA A 82 -2.08 -3.89 -19.66
C ALA A 82 -0.59 -4.20 -19.85
N ASP A 83 -0.08 -4.16 -21.08
CA ASP A 83 1.33 -4.41 -21.39
C ASP A 83 2.25 -3.44 -20.62
N LEU A 84 1.90 -2.14 -20.58
CA LEU A 84 2.64 -1.14 -19.81
C LEU A 84 2.57 -1.38 -18.29
N LEU A 85 1.38 -1.70 -17.77
CA LEU A 85 1.19 -2.00 -16.35
C LEU A 85 2.06 -3.17 -15.90
N TYR A 86 2.02 -4.28 -16.64
CA TYR A 86 2.78 -5.47 -16.28
C TYR A 86 4.28 -5.27 -16.48
N ALA A 87 4.70 -4.51 -17.50
CA ALA A 87 6.09 -4.09 -17.65
C ALA A 87 6.57 -3.22 -16.47
N GLN A 88 5.70 -2.40 -15.89
CA GLN A 88 6.05 -1.52 -14.76
C GLN A 88 6.26 -2.31 -13.44
N ILE A 89 5.53 -3.40 -13.23
CA ILE A 89 5.60 -4.17 -11.98
C ILE A 89 6.55 -5.38 -12.05
N SER A 90 6.77 -5.94 -13.23
CA SER A 90 7.60 -7.13 -13.39
C SER A 90 9.06 -6.86 -12.97
N GLY A 91 9.62 -7.74 -12.16
CA GLY A 91 10.99 -7.64 -11.64
C GLY A 91 11.16 -6.69 -10.45
N ARG A 92 10.13 -5.94 -10.07
CA ARG A 92 10.08 -5.13 -8.84
C ARG A 92 9.68 -5.98 -7.64
N THR A 93 10.09 -5.57 -6.45
CA THR A 93 9.63 -6.20 -5.21
C THR A 93 8.20 -5.80 -4.88
N VAL A 94 7.50 -6.62 -4.10
CA VAL A 94 6.18 -6.26 -3.55
C VAL A 94 6.24 -4.93 -2.81
N ARG A 95 7.29 -4.73 -2.00
CA ARG A 95 7.55 -3.48 -1.27
C ARG A 95 7.60 -2.27 -2.18
N GLU A 96 8.35 -2.35 -3.28
CA GLU A 96 8.48 -1.25 -4.25
C GLU A 96 7.13 -0.92 -4.88
N ILE A 97 6.38 -1.95 -5.31
CA ILE A 97 5.08 -1.80 -5.97
C ILE A 97 4.07 -1.14 -5.02
N VAL A 98 3.96 -1.65 -3.79
CA VAL A 98 3.04 -1.12 -2.77
C VAL A 98 3.44 0.29 -2.36
N SER A 99 4.73 0.56 -2.15
CA SER A 99 5.21 1.90 -1.76
C SER A 99 4.90 2.96 -2.83
N VAL A 100 5.08 2.62 -4.11
CA VAL A 100 4.73 3.52 -5.22
C VAL A 100 3.22 3.77 -5.25
N SER A 101 2.40 2.73 -5.10
CA SER A 101 0.95 2.89 -5.05
C SER A 101 0.48 3.78 -3.90
N LEU A 102 0.98 3.56 -2.68
CA LEU A 102 0.63 4.38 -1.52
C LEU A 102 1.02 5.85 -1.72
N THR A 103 2.14 6.09 -2.40
CA THR A 103 2.57 7.45 -2.78
C THR A 103 1.60 8.07 -3.78
N LEU A 104 1.23 7.35 -4.85
CA LEU A 104 0.24 7.83 -5.85
C LEU A 104 -1.12 8.14 -5.21
N GLN A 105 -1.57 7.30 -4.28
CA GLN A 105 -2.81 7.51 -3.55
C GLN A 105 -2.75 8.75 -2.67
N HIS A 106 -1.65 8.91 -1.94
CA HIS A 106 -1.40 10.06 -1.09
C HIS A 106 -1.37 11.36 -1.90
N ASP A 107 -0.57 11.41 -2.97
CA ASP A 107 -0.42 12.61 -3.80
C ASP A 107 -1.76 13.03 -4.42
N ARG A 108 -2.53 12.07 -4.91
CA ARG A 108 -3.88 12.33 -5.45
C ARG A 108 -4.80 12.90 -4.38
N LEU A 109 -4.82 12.29 -3.19
CA LEU A 109 -5.68 12.73 -2.10
C LEU A 109 -5.25 14.10 -1.56
N ALA A 110 -3.94 14.36 -1.47
CA ALA A 110 -3.38 15.66 -1.11
C ALA A 110 -3.81 16.73 -2.12
N SER A 111 -3.78 16.43 -3.42
CA SER A 111 -4.28 17.33 -4.46
C SER A 111 -5.79 17.57 -4.36
N GLU A 112 -6.59 16.54 -4.04
CA GLU A 112 -8.03 16.70 -3.82
C GLU A 112 -8.33 17.60 -2.63
N ILE A 113 -7.63 17.41 -1.51
CA ILE A 113 -7.77 18.27 -0.32
C ILE A 113 -7.38 19.70 -0.70
N ALA A 114 -6.23 19.90 -1.35
CA ALA A 114 -5.75 21.22 -1.74
C ALA A 114 -6.78 21.98 -2.60
N ALA A 115 -7.45 21.29 -3.54
CA ALA A 115 -8.52 21.87 -4.35
C ALA A 115 -9.79 22.26 -3.54
N LEU A 116 -9.96 21.69 -2.35
CA LEU A 116 -11.12 21.92 -1.48
C LEU A 116 -10.84 22.88 -0.31
N VAL A 117 -9.58 23.16 0.03
CA VAL A 117 -9.20 24.01 1.19
C VAL A 117 -9.86 25.39 1.14
N ASP A 118 -9.83 26.06 -0.02
CA ASP A 118 -10.44 27.40 -0.14
C ASP A 118 -11.97 27.36 0.06
N ARG A 119 -12.60 26.26 -0.36
CA ARG A 119 -14.04 26.04 -0.15
C ARG A 119 -14.33 25.77 1.32
N GLU A 120 -13.50 24.95 1.97
CA GLU A 120 -13.57 24.68 3.41
C GLU A 120 -13.46 25.97 4.23
N ARG A 121 -12.48 26.84 3.90
CA ARG A 121 -12.33 28.14 4.57
C ARG A 121 -13.59 28.99 4.45
N ARG A 122 -14.16 29.12 3.25
CA ARG A 122 -15.40 29.89 3.04
C ARG A 122 -16.57 29.30 3.82
N TYR A 123 -16.67 27.98 3.92
CA TYR A 123 -17.75 27.33 4.67
C TYR A 123 -17.57 27.45 6.19
N ALA A 124 -16.35 27.60 6.68
CA ALA A 124 -16.08 27.84 8.10
C ALA A 124 -16.58 29.21 8.59
N GLU A 125 -16.71 30.19 7.68
CA GLU A 125 -17.20 31.55 7.98
C GLU A 125 -18.73 31.66 7.98
N ILE A 126 -19.43 30.62 7.52
CA ILE A 126 -20.90 30.62 7.46
C ILE A 126 -21.48 30.35 8.85
N ASP A 127 -22.38 31.22 9.30
CA ASP A 127 -23.19 31.01 10.50
C ASP A 127 -24.26 29.92 10.24
N PRO A 128 -24.14 28.71 10.82
CA PRO A 128 -25.04 27.61 10.51
C PRO A 128 -26.49 27.87 10.97
N SER A 129 -26.70 28.77 11.93
CA SER A 129 -28.03 29.11 12.45
C SER A 129 -28.90 29.87 11.43
N LYS A 130 -28.27 30.42 10.39
CA LYS A 130 -28.92 31.18 9.31
C LYS A 130 -29.18 30.35 8.06
N LEU A 131 -28.85 29.06 8.09
CA LEU A 131 -29.04 28.15 6.98
C LEU A 131 -30.38 27.44 7.06
N GLY A 132 -30.99 27.17 5.91
CA GLY A 132 -32.05 26.16 5.81
C GLY A 132 -31.49 24.76 6.08
N LEU A 133 -32.36 23.81 6.41
CA LEU A 133 -32.00 22.44 6.80
C LEU A 133 -31.05 21.76 5.79
N ASP A 134 -31.39 21.80 4.49
CA ASP A 134 -30.59 21.17 3.43
C ASP A 134 -29.16 21.75 3.33
N ALA A 135 -29.03 23.07 3.51
CA ALA A 135 -27.74 23.73 3.47
C ALA A 135 -26.90 23.40 4.72
N ALA A 136 -27.53 23.28 5.88
CA ALA A 136 -26.85 22.85 7.10
C ALA A 136 -26.36 21.39 6.99
N GLU A 137 -27.20 20.48 6.49
CA GLU A 137 -26.84 19.07 6.27
C GLU A 137 -25.69 18.94 5.26
N PHE A 138 -25.73 19.72 4.16
CA PHE A 138 -24.64 19.74 3.20
C PHE A 138 -23.31 20.16 3.85
N LEU A 139 -23.33 21.18 4.72
CA LEU A 139 -22.15 21.74 5.36
C LEU A 139 -21.54 20.77 6.38
N GLU A 140 -22.38 20.10 7.18
CA GLU A 140 -21.99 18.98 8.05
C GLU A 140 -21.35 17.84 7.24
N GLY A 141 -22.02 17.37 6.19
CA GLY A 141 -21.49 16.32 5.33
C GLY A 141 -20.19 16.73 4.62
N PHE A 142 -20.02 18.02 4.30
CA PHE A 142 -18.77 18.53 3.75
C PHE A 142 -17.63 18.45 4.78
N LYS A 143 -17.86 18.88 6.02
CA LYS A 143 -16.86 18.79 7.11
C LYS A 143 -16.46 17.33 7.37
N GLU A 144 -17.43 16.43 7.44
CA GLU A 144 -17.18 15.00 7.63
C GLU A 144 -16.32 14.43 6.49
N ARG A 145 -16.63 14.79 5.24
CA ARG A 145 -15.86 14.38 4.06
C ARG A 145 -14.43 14.95 4.05
N MET A 146 -14.21 16.15 4.58
CA MET A 146 -12.86 16.72 4.73
C MET A 146 -12.08 16.01 5.84
N ALA A 147 -12.70 15.77 6.99
CA ALA A 147 -12.09 15.03 8.10
C ALA A 147 -11.68 13.61 7.67
N LYS A 148 -12.56 12.88 6.96
CA LYS A 148 -12.26 11.56 6.40
C LYS A 148 -11.06 11.57 5.45
N ARG A 149 -10.95 12.58 4.57
CA ARG A 149 -9.81 12.71 3.65
C ARG A 149 -8.49 12.97 4.39
N ARG A 150 -8.49 13.85 5.40
CA ARG A 150 -7.30 14.14 6.22
C ARG A 150 -6.85 12.89 6.99
N ALA A 151 -7.79 12.18 7.61
CA ALA A 151 -7.49 10.92 8.30
C ALA A 151 -6.95 9.84 7.35
N GLU A 152 -7.44 9.79 6.12
CA GLU A 152 -6.98 8.82 5.13
C GLU A 152 -5.55 9.14 4.64
N ILE A 153 -5.17 10.42 4.50
CA ILE A 153 -3.77 10.79 4.25
C ILE A 153 -2.84 10.25 5.34
N GLU A 154 -3.19 10.45 6.61
CA GLU A 154 -2.39 9.98 7.73
C GLU A 154 -2.26 8.45 7.74
N ARG A 155 -3.35 7.73 7.40
CA ARG A 155 -3.33 6.27 7.26
C ARG A 155 -2.42 5.80 6.13
N LEU A 156 -2.48 6.45 4.97
CA LEU A 156 -1.62 6.14 3.83
C LEU A 156 -0.14 6.35 4.17
N GLU A 157 0.19 7.45 4.87
CA GLU A 157 1.55 7.71 5.33
C GLU A 157 2.04 6.67 6.34
N ALA A 158 1.22 6.37 7.35
CA ALA A 158 1.55 5.36 8.36
C ALA A 158 1.77 3.99 7.73
N ARG A 159 0.90 3.60 6.79
CA ARG A 159 1.03 2.33 6.06
C ARG A 159 2.28 2.32 5.19
N ARG A 160 2.60 3.43 4.51
CA ARG A 160 3.84 3.55 3.71
C ARG A 160 5.08 3.37 4.58
N VAL A 161 5.13 4.02 5.75
CA VAL A 161 6.24 3.84 6.71
C VAL A 161 6.35 2.37 7.12
N GLN A 162 5.24 1.74 7.50
CA GLN A 162 5.22 0.32 7.86
C GLN A 162 5.75 -0.59 6.74
N ILE A 163 5.33 -0.33 5.49
CA ILE A 163 5.79 -1.09 4.32
C ILE A 163 7.28 -0.88 4.06
N VAL A 164 7.85 0.30 4.33
CA VAL A 164 9.27 0.56 4.08
C VAL A 164 10.17 0.00 5.20
N THR A 165 9.68 -0.05 6.44
CA THR A 165 10.52 -0.40 7.60
C THR A 165 10.45 -1.87 8.04
N ARG A 166 9.46 -2.64 7.60
CA ARG A 166 9.31 -4.08 7.93
C ARG A 166 10.28 -4.97 7.19
#